data_AF-A0A2S4HKG6-F1
#
_entry.id   AF-A0A2S4HKG6-F1
#
_cell.length_a   1.000
_cell.length_b   1.000
_cell.length_c   1.000
_cell.angle_alpha   90.00
_cell.angle_beta   90.00
_cell.angle_gamma   90.00
#
_symmetry.space_group_name_H-M   'P 1'
#
loop_
_entity.id
_entity.type
_entity.pdbx_description
1 polymer ?
#
loop_
_entity_poly.entity_id
_entity_poly.type
_entity_poly.pdbx_seq_one_letter_code
_entity_poly.pdbx_strand_id
1 'polypeptide(L)'
;MHGAVLFTVNVRLSHMVTSLVLAGSPMDTQAGDGYIKAMANRLPMAYFQAIVTMGGGRLRGRYMLKGWKNMHPSEHYWGKYIDLFDNITNTEYVRRARHFARWYEHVVDLPGRFYLQAVKHLFKKNRLARGEFIALGERISLKDITVPIYLLAGTDDDITTPEQVFNVENLLGTDSEKIQKDLAQGGHIGLFMGRKTLNENWRRIGHWLIDADKK
;
A
#
# COMPACT_ATOMS: atom_id res chain seq x y z
N MET A 1 -9.93 -0.67 -0.96
CA MET A 1 -8.48 -0.57 -0.69
C MET A 1 -7.73 -0.02 -1.93
N HIS A 2 -8.18 1.12 -2.47
CA HIS A 2 -7.52 1.78 -3.62
C HIS A 2 -6.65 2.99 -3.19
N GLY A 3 -6.59 3.28 -1.88
CA GLY A 3 -6.01 4.52 -1.36
C GLY A 3 -4.51 4.49 -1.06
N ALA A 4 -3.90 3.31 -0.91
CA ALA A 4 -2.51 3.22 -0.41
C ALA A 4 -1.43 3.65 -1.42
N VAL A 5 -1.78 3.83 -2.71
CA VAL A 5 -0.83 4.33 -3.72
C VAL A 5 -1.06 5.82 -4.03
N LEU A 6 -2.11 6.45 -3.48
CA LEU A 6 -2.50 7.82 -3.83
C LEU A 6 -2.17 8.87 -2.76
N PHE A 7 -1.16 8.62 -1.93
CA PHE A 7 -0.41 9.69 -1.25
C PHE A 7 1.00 9.77 -1.82
N THR A 8 1.11 9.97 -3.14
CA THR A 8 2.27 10.69 -3.64
C THR A 8 2.07 12.13 -3.17
N VAL A 9 2.74 12.51 -2.09
CA VAL A 9 2.92 13.93 -1.77
C VAL A 9 3.36 14.58 -3.07
N ASN A 10 2.54 15.50 -3.56
CA ASN A 10 2.92 16.36 -4.64
C ASN A 10 4.17 17.09 -4.14
N VAL A 11 5.34 16.72 -4.67
CA VAL A 11 6.65 17.26 -4.28
C VAL A 11 6.67 18.80 -4.36
N ARG A 12 5.78 19.39 -5.18
CA ARG A 12 5.57 20.83 -5.30
C ARG A 12 4.95 21.50 -4.05
N LEU A 13 4.35 20.71 -3.16
CA LEU A 13 3.75 21.15 -1.91
C LEU A 13 4.69 20.94 -0.72
N SER A 14 5.99 20.75 -0.94
CA SER A 14 6.97 20.64 0.15
C SER A 14 6.93 21.82 1.13
N HIS A 15 6.49 23.00 0.69
CA HIS A 15 6.24 24.17 1.54
C HIS A 15 4.90 24.12 2.32
N MET A 16 3.97 23.23 1.95
CA MET A 16 2.69 23.03 2.65
C MET A 16 2.66 21.74 3.50
N VAL A 17 3.72 20.93 3.43
CA VAL A 17 3.84 19.67 4.16
C VAL A 17 5.03 19.78 5.10
N THR A 18 4.79 19.76 6.40
CA THR A 18 5.84 19.86 7.43
C THR A 18 6.46 18.51 7.78
N SER A 19 5.74 17.42 7.53
CA SER A 19 6.16 16.04 7.78
C SER A 19 5.35 15.04 6.95
N LEU A 20 5.89 13.84 6.71
CA LEU A 20 5.22 12.81 5.91
C LEU A 20 5.33 11.41 6.53
N VAL A 21 4.20 10.70 6.57
CA VAL A 21 4.10 9.31 7.01
C VAL A 21 3.83 8.41 5.81
N LEU A 22 4.66 7.39 5.60
CA LEU A 22 4.53 6.39 4.55
C LEU A 22 4.27 5.03 5.20
N ALA A 23 2.99 4.64 5.28
CA ALA A 23 2.56 3.37 5.86
C ALA A 23 2.15 2.39 4.76
N GLY A 24 2.75 1.20 4.73
CA GLY A 24 2.43 0.13 3.76
C GLY A 24 2.52 0.59 2.29
N SER A 25 3.35 1.60 2.02
CA SER A 25 3.43 2.29 0.73
C SER A 25 4.67 1.82 -0.05
N PRO A 26 4.52 1.16 -1.22
CA PRO A 26 5.63 0.55 -1.95
C PRO A 26 6.37 1.62 -2.76
N MET A 27 7.24 2.38 -2.09
CA MET A 27 7.97 3.49 -2.69
C MET A 27 9.05 3.01 -3.66
N ASP A 28 9.65 1.86 -3.37
CA ASP A 28 10.46 1.10 -4.31
C ASP A 28 9.81 -0.26 -4.61
N THR A 29 9.09 -0.34 -5.72
CA THR A 29 8.37 -1.56 -6.12
C THR A 29 9.26 -2.72 -6.56
N GLN A 30 10.57 -2.49 -6.72
CA GLN A 30 11.54 -3.52 -7.13
C GLN A 30 12.44 -3.97 -5.99
N ALA A 31 12.35 -3.36 -4.80
CA ALA A 31 13.02 -3.86 -3.60
C ALA A 31 12.39 -5.17 -3.10
N GLY A 32 13.21 -6.00 -2.45
CA GLY A 32 12.80 -7.31 -1.92
C GLY A 32 12.34 -8.31 -2.99
N ASP A 33 11.71 -9.41 -2.58
CA ASP A 33 11.25 -10.49 -3.48
C ASP A 33 9.74 -10.76 -3.38
N GLY A 34 8.96 -9.71 -3.08
CA GLY A 34 7.52 -9.80 -2.91
C GLY A 34 6.76 -10.36 -4.12
N TYR A 35 5.65 -11.05 -3.86
CA TYR A 35 4.83 -11.71 -4.88
C TYR A 35 4.35 -10.74 -5.98
N ILE A 36 3.94 -9.53 -5.60
CA ILE A 36 3.45 -8.52 -6.53
C ILE A 36 4.55 -8.04 -7.48
N LYS A 37 5.79 -7.90 -7.01
CA LYS A 37 6.96 -7.62 -7.86
C LYS A 37 7.17 -8.76 -8.86
N ALA A 38 7.19 -10.00 -8.40
CA ALA A 38 7.39 -11.17 -9.26
C ALA A 38 6.30 -11.28 -10.33
N MET A 39 5.03 -11.11 -9.96
CA MET A 39 3.89 -11.08 -10.88
C MET A 39 4.02 -9.93 -11.90
N ALA A 40 4.31 -8.72 -11.44
CA ALA A 40 4.47 -7.56 -12.29
C ALA A 40 5.62 -7.74 -13.29
N ASN A 41 6.73 -8.38 -12.91
CA ASN A 41 7.86 -8.63 -13.80
C ASN A 41 7.56 -9.76 -14.81
N ARG A 42 6.93 -10.85 -14.36
CA ARG A 42 6.64 -12.03 -15.18
C ARG A 42 5.55 -11.80 -16.22
N LEU A 43 4.48 -11.10 -15.87
CA LEU A 43 3.31 -10.96 -16.76
C LEU A 43 3.51 -9.82 -17.76
N PRO A 44 3.27 -10.02 -19.07
CA PRO A 44 3.43 -8.96 -20.07
C PRO A 44 2.36 -7.87 -19.92
N MET A 45 2.62 -6.66 -20.45
CA MET A 45 1.59 -5.59 -20.46
C MET A 45 0.29 -6.01 -21.16
N ALA A 46 0.38 -6.88 -22.17
CA ALA A 46 -0.78 -7.43 -22.89
C ALA A 46 -1.75 -8.16 -21.95
N TYR A 47 -1.25 -8.84 -20.91
CA TYR A 47 -2.09 -9.49 -19.91
C TYR A 47 -2.95 -8.48 -19.15
N PHE A 48 -2.33 -7.41 -18.66
CA PHE A 48 -3.05 -6.34 -17.93
C PHE A 48 -4.03 -5.58 -18.83
N GLN A 49 -3.67 -5.37 -20.10
CA GLN A 49 -4.57 -4.78 -21.11
C GLN A 49 -5.76 -5.68 -21.41
N ALA A 50 -5.56 -7.00 -21.49
CA ALA A 50 -6.65 -7.96 -21.68
C ALA A 50 -7.66 -7.90 -20.52
N ILE A 51 -7.19 -7.83 -19.27
CA ILE A 51 -8.06 -7.68 -18.09
C ILE A 51 -8.91 -6.40 -18.17
N VAL A 52 -8.29 -5.28 -18.54
CA VAL A 52 -9.01 -4.00 -18.72
C VAL A 52 -10.02 -4.07 -19.87
N THR A 53 -9.66 -4.74 -20.96
CA THR A 53 -10.52 -4.93 -22.13
C THR A 53 -11.74 -5.79 -21.77
N MET A 54 -11.53 -6.91 -21.08
CA MET A 54 -12.59 -7.77 -20.52
C MET A 54 -13.48 -7.02 -19.50
N GLY A 55 -12.96 -5.96 -18.89
CA GLY A 55 -13.72 -5.08 -18.00
C GLY A 55 -14.49 -3.97 -18.71
N GLY A 56 -14.44 -3.88 -20.04
CA GLY A 56 -15.04 -2.81 -20.81
C GLY A 56 -14.31 -1.47 -20.63
N GLY A 57 -12.97 -1.49 -20.69
CA GLY A 57 -12.13 -0.29 -20.54
C GLY A 57 -11.83 0.10 -19.08
N ARG A 58 -12.25 -0.73 -18.12
CA ARG A 58 -12.03 -0.53 -16.68
C ARG A 58 -11.36 -1.76 -16.07
N LEU A 59 -10.50 -1.56 -15.08
CA LEU A 59 -10.19 -2.67 -14.18
C LEU A 59 -11.39 -2.84 -13.25
N ARG A 60 -12.12 -3.94 -13.41
CA ARG A 60 -13.25 -4.23 -12.53
C ARG A 60 -12.76 -4.58 -11.14
N GLY A 61 -13.33 -3.95 -10.11
CA GLY A 61 -12.92 -4.17 -8.72
C GLY A 61 -13.03 -5.64 -8.30
N ARG A 62 -14.03 -6.37 -8.83
CA ARG A 62 -14.20 -7.82 -8.62
C ARG A 62 -13.06 -8.67 -9.18
N TYR A 63 -12.42 -8.25 -10.29
CA TYR A 63 -11.28 -8.97 -10.85
C TYR A 63 -10.06 -8.79 -9.96
N MET A 64 -9.86 -7.56 -9.45
CA MET A 64 -8.79 -7.26 -8.53
C MET A 64 -8.97 -7.98 -7.19
N LEU A 65 -10.18 -7.96 -6.62
CA LEU A 65 -10.51 -8.69 -5.38
C LEU A 65 -10.28 -10.19 -5.51
N LYS A 66 -10.64 -10.79 -6.67
CA LYS A 66 -10.33 -12.20 -6.94
C LYS A 66 -8.82 -12.43 -6.97
N GLY A 67 -8.04 -11.52 -7.55
CA GLY A 67 -6.58 -11.54 -7.51
C GLY A 67 -6.04 -11.58 -6.08
N TRP A 68 -6.50 -10.68 -5.21
CA TRP A 68 -6.09 -10.63 -3.80
C TRP A 68 -6.45 -11.91 -3.05
N LYS A 69 -7.69 -12.40 -3.19
CA LYS A 69 -8.11 -13.64 -2.54
C LYS A 69 -7.31 -14.86 -2.98
N ASN A 70 -6.86 -14.87 -4.22
CA ASN A 70 -6.06 -15.95 -4.78
C ASN A 70 -4.59 -15.93 -4.35
N MET A 71 -4.12 -14.87 -3.68
CA MET A 71 -2.81 -14.90 -3.02
C MET A 71 -2.85 -15.86 -1.82
N HIS A 72 -3.96 -15.84 -1.05
CA HIS A 72 -4.20 -16.72 0.10
C HIS A 72 -5.55 -17.46 -0.02
N PRO A 73 -5.68 -18.40 -0.96
CA PRO A 73 -6.96 -19.03 -1.26
C PRO A 73 -7.49 -19.88 -0.10
N SER A 74 -6.61 -20.55 0.64
CA SER A 74 -6.98 -21.34 1.83
C SER A 74 -7.65 -20.45 2.87
N GLU A 75 -7.06 -19.30 3.19
CA GLU A 75 -7.57 -18.35 4.17
C GLU A 75 -8.91 -17.73 3.73
N HIS A 76 -8.98 -17.27 2.48
CA HIS A 76 -10.13 -16.50 1.99
C HIS A 76 -11.33 -17.34 1.57
N TYR A 77 -11.14 -18.61 1.18
CA TYR A 77 -12.22 -19.49 0.75
C TYR A 77 -12.64 -20.50 1.81
N TRP A 78 -11.76 -20.86 2.76
CA TRP A 78 -12.03 -21.87 3.79
C TRP A 78 -11.79 -21.36 5.21
N GLY A 79 -10.57 -20.89 5.49
CA GLY A 79 -10.12 -20.50 6.83
C GLY A 79 -11.08 -19.54 7.53
N LYS A 80 -11.48 -18.45 6.86
CA LYS A 80 -12.41 -17.47 7.42
C LYS A 80 -13.76 -18.04 7.87
N TYR A 81 -14.23 -19.12 7.23
CA TYR A 81 -15.51 -19.75 7.58
C TYR A 81 -15.35 -20.69 8.76
N ILE A 82 -14.20 -21.36 8.86
CA ILE A 82 -13.81 -22.16 10.03
C ILE A 82 -13.69 -21.22 11.24
N ASP A 83 -12.93 -20.13 11.13
CA ASP A 83 -12.78 -19.16 12.22
C ASP A 83 -14.13 -18.58 12.68
N LEU A 84 -15.02 -18.32 11.72
CA LEU A 84 -16.38 -17.84 12.02
C LEU A 84 -17.22 -18.89 12.73
N PHE A 85 -17.11 -20.16 12.32
CA PHE A 85 -17.81 -21.28 12.95
C PHE A 85 -17.32 -21.47 14.40
N ASP A 86 -16.01 -21.45 14.61
CA ASP A 86 -15.41 -21.60 15.94
C ASP A 86 -15.81 -20.47 16.89
N ASN A 87 -16.12 -19.29 16.34
CA ASN A 87 -16.53 -18.10 17.11
C ASN A 87 -18.01 -17.75 16.96
N ILE A 88 -18.86 -18.68 16.50
CA ILE A 88 -20.26 -18.39 16.14
C ILE A 88 -21.09 -17.88 17.33
N THR A 89 -20.75 -18.30 18.55
CA THR A 89 -21.42 -17.87 19.79
C THR A 89 -20.89 -16.53 20.33
N ASN A 90 -19.73 -16.07 19.84
CA ASN A 90 -19.15 -14.78 20.21
C ASN A 90 -19.77 -13.68 19.33
N THR A 91 -20.84 -13.06 19.83
CA THR A 91 -21.61 -12.03 19.12
C THR A 91 -20.75 -10.87 18.63
N GLU A 92 -19.76 -10.45 19.42
CA GLU A 92 -18.83 -9.38 19.07
C GLU A 92 -17.87 -9.79 17.94
N TYR A 93 -17.39 -11.04 17.95
CA TYR A 93 -16.59 -11.56 16.84
C TYR A 93 -17.43 -11.61 15.55
N VAL A 94 -18.62 -12.21 15.59
CA VAL A 94 -19.51 -12.33 14.42
C VAL A 94 -19.85 -10.96 13.85
N ARG A 95 -20.12 -9.97 14.70
CA ARG A 95 -20.38 -8.58 14.29
C ARG A 95 -19.19 -7.98 13.55
N ARG A 96 -17.97 -8.14 14.07
CA ARG A 96 -16.73 -7.66 13.41
C ARG A 96 -16.46 -8.39 12.10
N ALA A 97 -16.58 -9.71 12.08
CA ALA A 97 -16.38 -10.53 10.88
C ALA A 97 -17.35 -10.12 9.76
N ARG A 98 -18.62 -9.90 10.10
CA ARG A 98 -19.63 -9.40 9.14
C ARG A 98 -19.28 -8.00 8.64
N HIS A 99 -18.87 -7.09 9.52
CA HIS A 99 -18.48 -5.74 9.11
C HIS A 99 -17.28 -5.79 8.16
N PHE A 100 -16.25 -6.56 8.51
CA PHE A 100 -15.08 -6.76 7.68
C PHE A 100 -15.43 -7.34 6.33
N ALA A 101 -16.25 -8.40 6.28
CA ALA A 101 -16.69 -9.01 5.02
C ALA A 101 -17.44 -8.00 4.13
N ARG A 102 -18.37 -7.21 4.69
CA ARG A 102 -19.07 -6.17 3.90
C ARG A 102 -18.11 -5.14 3.33
N TRP A 103 -17.14 -4.69 4.12
CA TRP A 103 -16.14 -3.72 3.66
C TRP A 103 -15.21 -4.32 2.60
N TYR A 104 -14.71 -5.54 2.82
CA TYR A 104 -13.72 -6.20 1.96
C TYR A 104 -14.31 -6.61 0.60
N GLU A 105 -15.57 -7.06 0.58
CA GLU A 105 -16.28 -7.42 -0.65
C GLU A 105 -16.81 -6.18 -1.41
N HIS A 106 -16.84 -5.00 -0.78
CA HIS A 106 -17.28 -3.76 -1.44
C HIS A 106 -16.16 -3.17 -2.30
N VAL A 107 -16.24 -3.45 -3.59
CA VAL A 107 -15.22 -3.08 -4.58
C VAL A 107 -15.63 -1.89 -5.43
N VAL A 108 -14.62 -1.15 -5.90
CA VAL A 108 -14.79 -0.02 -6.83
C VAL A 108 -14.03 -0.31 -8.12
N ASP A 109 -14.59 0.06 -9.26
CA ASP A 109 -13.92 -0.07 -10.55
C ASP A 109 -12.91 1.08 -10.76
N LEU A 110 -11.75 0.77 -11.31
CA LEU A 110 -10.76 1.78 -11.68
C LEU A 110 -10.82 2.10 -13.18
N PRO A 111 -10.60 3.37 -13.58
CA PRO A 111 -10.34 3.71 -14.97
C PRO A 111 -9.17 2.88 -15.52
N GLY A 112 -9.37 2.18 -16.64
CA GLY A 112 -8.37 1.26 -17.18
C GLY A 112 -7.05 1.96 -17.53
N ARG A 113 -7.12 3.19 -18.05
CA ARG A 113 -5.93 4.01 -18.35
C ARG A 113 -5.07 4.26 -17.10
N PHE A 114 -5.70 4.66 -16.00
CA PHE A 114 -5.02 4.91 -14.72
C PHE A 114 -4.32 3.64 -14.24
N TYR A 115 -5.04 2.51 -14.21
CA TYR A 115 -4.48 1.23 -13.81
C TYR A 115 -3.27 0.82 -14.66
N LEU A 116 -3.39 0.87 -15.99
CA LEU A 116 -2.30 0.49 -16.89
C LEU A 116 -1.09 1.42 -16.77
N GLN A 117 -1.31 2.71 -16.51
CA GLN A 117 -0.23 3.66 -16.21
C GLN A 117 0.49 3.30 -14.91
N ALA A 118 -0.26 2.99 -13.83
CA ALA A 118 0.33 2.58 -12.56
C ALA A 118 1.16 1.29 -12.72
N VAL A 119 0.62 0.25 -13.35
CA VAL A 119 1.34 -1.02 -13.61
C VAL A 119 2.62 -0.76 -14.41
N LYS A 120 2.52 0.02 -15.50
CA LYS A 120 3.66 0.27 -16.39
C LYS A 120 4.73 1.12 -15.71
N HIS A 121 4.35 2.23 -15.09
CA HIS A 121 5.30 3.24 -14.65
C HIS A 121 5.81 2.99 -13.23
N LEU A 122 4.95 2.52 -12.33
CA LEU A 122 5.33 2.24 -10.94
C LEU A 122 5.88 0.81 -10.86
N PHE A 123 5.06 -0.22 -11.09
CA PHE A 123 5.49 -1.59 -10.79
C PHE A 123 6.50 -2.17 -11.78
N LYS A 124 6.31 -1.98 -13.10
CA LYS A 124 7.20 -2.57 -14.10
C LYS A 124 8.49 -1.78 -14.32
N LYS A 125 8.37 -0.46 -14.45
CA LYS A 125 9.52 0.42 -14.76
C LYS A 125 10.14 1.06 -13.53
N ASN A 126 9.50 0.98 -12.36
CA ASN A 126 9.97 1.55 -11.11
C ASN A 126 10.38 3.03 -11.23
N ARG A 127 9.62 3.79 -12.04
CA ARG A 127 10.01 5.16 -12.41
C ARG A 127 10.03 6.11 -11.24
N LEU A 128 9.19 5.90 -10.22
CA LEU A 128 9.16 6.76 -9.04
C LEU A 128 10.48 6.64 -8.25
N ALA A 129 10.87 5.42 -7.89
CA ALA A 129 12.13 5.16 -7.19
C ALA A 129 13.37 5.57 -8.00
N ARG A 130 13.33 5.40 -9.33
CA ARG A 130 14.40 5.84 -10.24
C ARG A 130 14.42 7.36 -10.48
N GLY A 131 13.44 8.10 -9.95
CA GLY A 131 13.26 9.52 -10.21
C GLY A 131 13.02 9.84 -11.68
N GLU A 132 12.40 8.95 -12.46
CA GLU A 132 12.04 9.11 -13.88
C GLU A 132 10.51 9.27 -14.08
N PHE A 133 9.75 9.35 -12.99
CA PHE A 133 8.30 9.46 -13.04
C PHE A 133 7.90 10.86 -13.48
N ILE A 134 6.95 10.96 -14.41
CA ILE A 134 6.42 12.25 -14.87
C ILE A 134 5.00 12.38 -14.35
N ALA A 135 4.78 13.39 -13.51
CA ALA A 135 3.47 13.75 -13.00
C ALA A 135 3.16 15.18 -13.46
N LEU A 136 1.97 15.39 -14.05
CA LEU A 136 1.50 16.71 -14.49
C LEU A 136 2.49 17.46 -15.42
N GLY A 137 3.27 16.73 -16.22
CA GLY A 137 4.25 17.29 -17.15
C GLY A 137 5.64 17.50 -16.57
N GLU A 138 5.83 17.32 -15.26
CA GLU A 138 7.11 17.52 -14.58
C GLU A 138 7.70 16.19 -14.10
N ARG A 139 9.04 16.09 -14.15
CA ARG A 139 9.78 14.94 -13.63
C ARG A 139 9.81 15.05 -12.10
N ILE A 140 9.35 14.01 -11.41
CA ILE A 140 9.32 13.92 -9.96
C ILE A 140 10.53 13.14 -9.47
N SER A 141 11.26 13.72 -8.51
CA SER A 141 12.36 13.08 -7.81
C SER A 141 12.02 12.97 -6.32
N LEU A 142 12.23 11.78 -5.73
CA LEU A 142 12.09 11.62 -4.28
C LEU A 142 13.17 12.39 -3.51
N LYS A 143 14.27 12.78 -4.16
CA LYS A 143 15.32 13.63 -3.57
C LYS A 143 14.85 15.03 -3.21
N ASP A 144 13.75 15.47 -3.81
CA ASP A 144 13.18 16.79 -3.53
C ASP A 144 12.37 16.80 -2.23
N ILE A 145 12.13 15.62 -1.63
CA ILE A 145 11.51 15.47 -0.32
C ILE A 145 12.61 15.57 0.74
N THR A 146 12.57 16.64 1.54
CA THR A 146 13.57 16.97 2.57
C THR A 146 12.98 17.11 3.98
N VAL A 147 11.66 16.93 4.11
CA VAL A 147 10.90 17.04 5.37
C VAL A 147 11.09 15.77 6.22
N PRO A 148 10.87 15.82 7.54
CA PRO A 148 10.85 14.61 8.39
C PRO A 148 9.90 13.53 7.86
N ILE A 149 10.36 12.27 7.93
CA ILE A 149 9.66 11.10 7.38
C ILE A 149 9.46 10.04 8.46
N TYR A 150 8.27 9.43 8.49
CA TYR A 150 7.99 8.23 9.26
C TYR A 150 7.60 7.09 8.32
N LEU A 151 8.34 5.98 8.36
CA LEU A 151 8.11 4.79 7.56
C LEU A 151 7.50 3.69 8.44
N LEU A 152 6.34 3.17 8.06
CA LEU A 152 5.69 2.06 8.76
C LEU A 152 5.48 0.88 7.80
N ALA A 153 6.10 -0.25 8.11
CA ALA A 153 5.90 -1.52 7.41
C ALA A 153 5.27 -2.58 8.32
N GLY A 154 4.72 -3.64 7.73
CA GLY A 154 4.21 -4.81 8.46
C GLY A 154 5.19 -5.98 8.38
N THR A 155 5.41 -6.69 9.47
CA THR A 155 6.31 -7.87 9.51
C THR A 155 5.92 -8.93 8.48
N ASP A 156 4.63 -9.11 8.29
CA ASP A 156 4.04 -10.16 7.45
C ASP A 156 3.30 -9.55 6.25
N ASP A 157 3.66 -8.31 5.85
CA ASP A 157 3.06 -7.65 4.69
C ASP A 157 3.63 -8.23 3.39
N ASP A 158 2.81 -9.00 2.70
CA ASP A 158 3.14 -9.68 1.45
C ASP A 158 2.62 -8.93 0.21
N ILE A 159 1.88 -7.84 0.41
CA ILE A 159 1.41 -6.93 -0.65
C ILE A 159 2.47 -5.85 -0.89
N THR A 160 2.92 -5.21 0.19
CA THR A 160 3.97 -4.19 0.22
C THR A 160 5.02 -4.62 1.26
N THR A 161 6.05 -5.33 0.81
CA THR A 161 7.03 -5.87 1.76
C THR A 161 7.82 -4.75 2.47
N PRO A 162 8.38 -5.00 3.67
CA PRO A 162 9.17 -4.01 4.38
C PRO A 162 10.29 -3.38 3.55
N GLU A 163 10.92 -4.16 2.67
CA GLU A 163 11.95 -3.66 1.75
C GLU A 163 11.40 -2.61 0.79
N GLN A 164 10.18 -2.78 0.29
CA GLN A 164 9.54 -1.82 -0.62
C GLN A 164 9.18 -0.50 0.08
N VAL A 165 8.93 -0.53 1.39
CA VAL A 165 8.69 0.68 2.20
C VAL A 165 10.01 1.33 2.59
N PHE A 166 10.92 0.57 3.20
CA PHE A 166 12.11 1.11 3.84
C PHE A 166 13.21 1.51 2.86
N ASN A 167 13.31 0.89 1.68
CA ASN A 167 14.36 1.27 0.73
C ASN A 167 14.24 2.72 0.23
N VAL A 168 13.09 3.37 0.47
CA VAL A 168 12.89 4.80 0.18
C VAL A 168 13.87 5.70 0.92
N GLU A 169 14.42 5.28 2.07
CA GLU A 169 15.40 6.08 2.82
C GLU A 169 16.64 6.42 1.98
N ASN A 170 16.99 5.56 1.02
CA ASN A 170 18.12 5.76 0.11
C ASN A 170 17.79 6.67 -1.09
N LEU A 171 16.52 7.05 -1.24
CA LEU A 171 15.98 7.77 -2.39
C LEU A 171 15.54 9.19 -2.06
N LEU A 172 15.41 9.50 -0.77
CA LEU A 172 14.96 10.79 -0.25
C LEU A 172 16.11 11.80 -0.15
N GLY A 173 15.77 13.09 -0.13
CA GLY A 173 16.69 14.17 0.22
C GLY A 173 16.68 14.51 1.70
N THR A 174 15.77 13.91 2.47
CA THR A 174 15.67 14.04 3.92
C THR A 174 16.91 13.47 4.60
N ASP A 175 17.48 14.21 5.54
CA ASP A 175 18.57 13.73 6.39
C ASP A 175 18.17 12.45 7.12
N SER A 176 19.05 11.45 7.17
CA SER A 176 18.74 10.14 7.79
C SER A 176 18.29 10.24 9.25
N GLU A 177 18.77 11.24 9.98
CA GLU A 177 18.37 11.52 11.38
C GLU A 177 16.90 11.94 11.52
N LYS A 178 16.29 12.44 10.43
CA LYS A 178 14.88 12.85 10.37
C LYS A 178 13.98 11.76 9.79
N ILE A 179 14.52 10.58 9.51
CA ILE A 179 13.79 9.41 9.02
C ILE A 179 13.60 8.44 10.19
N GLN A 180 12.36 8.26 10.62
CA GLN A 180 12.00 7.25 11.61
C GLN A 180 11.39 6.03 10.91
N LYS A 181 11.78 4.83 11.34
CA LYS A 181 11.25 3.55 10.85
C LYS A 181 10.58 2.80 11.99
N ASP A 182 9.45 2.19 11.70
CA ASP A 182 8.75 1.29 12.63
C ASP A 182 8.20 0.08 11.88
N LEU A 183 8.16 -1.05 12.58
CA LEU A 183 7.70 -2.32 12.04
C LEU A 183 6.55 -2.83 12.92
N ALA A 184 5.35 -2.87 12.36
CA ALA A 184 4.18 -3.37 13.04
C ALA A 184 4.04 -4.88 12.85
N GLN A 185 3.57 -5.57 13.89
CA GLN A 185 3.27 -6.99 13.79
C GLN A 185 2.01 -7.22 12.95
N GLY A 186 2.13 -8.04 11.91
CA GLY A 186 1.03 -8.46 11.03
C GLY A 186 1.19 -8.01 9.57
N GLY A 187 0.19 -8.38 8.75
CA GLY A 187 0.18 -8.10 7.31
C GLY A 187 -0.46 -6.77 6.93
N HIS A 188 -0.61 -6.56 5.61
CA HIS A 188 -0.99 -5.27 5.00
C HIS A 188 -2.22 -4.60 5.62
N ILE A 189 -3.32 -5.35 5.76
CA ILE A 189 -4.58 -4.83 6.34
C ILE A 189 -4.41 -4.55 7.83
N GLY A 190 -3.60 -5.35 8.52
CA GLY A 190 -3.28 -5.20 9.93
C GLY A 190 -2.63 -3.84 10.24
N LEU A 191 -1.92 -3.25 9.28
CA LEU A 191 -1.37 -1.89 9.41
C LEU A 191 -2.44 -0.84 9.66
N PHE A 192 -3.61 -0.96 9.03
CA PHE A 192 -4.65 0.08 9.06
C PHE A 192 -5.85 -0.26 9.93
N MET A 193 -6.08 -1.55 10.19
CA MET A 193 -7.27 -2.04 10.91
C MET A 193 -6.93 -2.89 12.13
N GLY A 194 -5.64 -3.23 12.34
CA GLY A 194 -5.19 -4.01 13.47
C GLY A 194 -5.29 -3.21 14.77
N ARG A 195 -6.04 -3.72 15.75
CA ARG A 195 -6.19 -3.06 17.07
C ARG A 195 -4.85 -2.76 17.73
N LYS A 196 -3.91 -3.71 17.67
CA LYS A 196 -2.56 -3.54 18.24
C LYS A 196 -1.80 -2.42 17.54
N THR A 197 -1.70 -2.49 16.21
CA THR A 197 -1.01 -1.48 15.39
C THR A 197 -1.59 -0.08 15.57
N LEU A 198 -2.91 0.04 15.69
CA LEU A 198 -3.58 1.33 15.94
C LEU A 198 -3.25 1.88 17.33
N ASN A 199 -3.21 1.03 18.37
CA ASN A 199 -2.95 1.46 19.74
C ASN A 199 -1.46 1.71 20.03
N GLU A 200 -0.56 1.09 19.26
CA GLU A 200 0.89 1.15 19.48
C GLU A 200 1.57 2.01 18.40
N ASN A 201 1.73 1.50 17.18
CA ASN A 201 2.48 2.17 16.11
C ASN A 201 1.83 3.50 15.69
N TRP A 202 0.52 3.52 15.41
CA TRP A 202 -0.16 4.76 15.01
C TRP A 202 -0.23 5.77 16.14
N ARG A 203 -0.28 5.32 17.40
CA ARG A 203 -0.17 6.21 18.56
C ARG A 203 1.20 6.89 18.60
N ARG A 204 2.29 6.14 18.37
CA ARG A 204 3.65 6.70 18.25
C ARG A 204 3.76 7.69 17.10
N ILE A 205 3.18 7.36 15.93
CA ILE A 205 3.12 8.26 14.77
C ILE A 205 2.37 9.56 15.12
N GLY A 206 1.25 9.47 15.84
CA GLY A 206 0.50 10.64 16.28
C GLY A 206 1.32 11.56 17.19
N HIS A 207 2.06 11.00 18.15
CA HIS A 207 2.98 11.78 18.97
C HIS A 207 4.12 12.40 18.13
N TRP A 208 4.70 11.62 17.22
CA TRP A 208 5.75 12.10 16.32
C TRP A 208 5.29 13.26 15.43
N LEU A 209 4.08 13.19 14.88
CA LEU A 209 3.50 14.27 14.07
C LEU A 209 3.37 15.58 14.86
N ILE A 210 2.92 15.50 16.11
CA ILE A 210 2.79 16.68 17.00
C ILE A 210 4.16 17.31 17.28
N ASP A 211 5.20 16.50 17.43
CA ASP A 211 6.55 17.01 17.70
C ASP A 211 7.25 17.54 16.43
N ALA A 212 6.93 16.97 15.27
CA ALA A 212 7.41 17.44 13.97
C ALA A 212 6.79 18.79 13.58
N ASP A 213 5.54 19.06 13.95
CA ASP A 213 4.83 20.31 13.62
C ASP A 213 5.29 21.53 14.44
N LYS A 214 5.96 21.30 15.58
CA LYS A 214 6.48 22.37 16.46
C LYS A 214 7.84 22.94 16.00
N LYS A 215 8.47 22.37 14.98
CA LYS A 215 9.80 22.75 14.47
C LYS A 215 9.68 23.53 13.18
#